data_AF-A0A560XL52-F1
#
_entry.id   AF-A0A560XL52-F1
#
_cell.length_a   1.000
_cell.length_b   1.000
_cell.length_c   1.000
_cell.angle_alpha   90.00
_cell.angle_beta   90.00
_cell.angle_gamma   90.00
#
_symmetry.space_group_name_H-M   'P 1'
#
loop_
_entity.id
_entity.type
_entity.pdbx_description
1 polymer ?
#
loop_
_entity_poly.entity_id
_entity_poly.type
_entity_poly.pdbx_seq_one_letter_code
_entity_poly.pdbx_strand_id
1 'polypeptide(L)'
;MATNPTLQDRLAQAEPLDIWPDPIPLRDELPSVLPMNPALLPSQLRGWVQDIAERMNCPPDLVAIPAMVSAGALIGRRIGIRPQRRTDWLEVGNLWGCVVARPGSMKSPAASEALSRIRRLEVKAAADNEAALAEFNASESLYKLEREGAEKSARPWRCCKR
;
A
#
# COMPACT_ATOMS: atom_id res chain seq x y z
N MET A 1 11.43 38.28 18.83
CA MET A 1 10.79 37.02 18.38
C MET A 1 9.66 36.73 19.35
N ALA A 2 8.40 36.95 18.95
CA ALA A 2 7.27 36.62 19.81
C ALA A 2 7.13 35.08 19.87
N THR A 3 7.34 34.50 21.04
CA THR A 3 7.15 33.07 21.31
C THR A 3 5.68 32.74 21.16
N ASN A 4 5.38 31.73 20.33
CA ASN A 4 4.02 31.25 20.11
C ASN A 4 3.50 30.66 21.44
N PRO A 5 2.29 31.01 21.92
CA PRO A 5 1.74 30.48 23.17
C PRO A 5 1.70 28.95 23.14
N THR A 6 1.96 28.34 24.30
CA THR A 6 1.94 26.88 24.45
C THR A 6 0.52 26.34 24.30
N LEU A 7 0.40 25.03 24.07
CA LEU A 7 -0.91 24.38 23.91
C LEU A 7 -1.78 24.56 25.17
N GLN A 8 -1.17 24.61 26.34
CA GLN A 8 -1.84 24.87 27.61
C GLN A 8 -2.37 26.31 27.70
N ASP A 9 -1.59 27.31 27.26
CA ASP A 9 -2.04 28.71 27.22
C ASP A 9 -3.22 28.90 26.26
N ARG A 10 -3.20 28.19 25.13
CA ARG A 10 -4.30 28.21 24.15
C ARG A 10 -5.58 27.58 24.68
N LEU A 11 -5.48 26.50 25.46
CA LEU A 11 -6.63 25.87 26.11
C LEU A 11 -7.20 26.74 27.23
N ALA A 12 -6.34 27.44 27.98
CA ALA A 12 -6.77 28.35 29.05
C ALA A 12 -7.49 29.60 28.52
N GLN A 13 -7.20 30.01 27.28
CA GLN A 13 -7.84 31.14 26.60
C GLN A 13 -9.01 30.72 25.70
N ALA A 14 -9.31 29.42 25.60
CA ALA A 14 -10.43 28.93 24.82
C ALA A 14 -11.74 29.21 25.58
N GLU A 15 -12.55 30.13 25.05
CA GLU A 15 -13.93 30.33 25.50
C GLU A 15 -14.70 29.00 25.40
N PRO A 16 -15.43 28.57 26.44
CA PRO A 16 -16.24 27.36 26.37
C PRO A 16 -17.33 27.54 25.31
N LEU A 17 -17.18 26.83 24.19
CA LEU A 17 -18.19 26.78 23.15
C LEU A 17 -19.35 25.88 23.61
N ASP A 18 -20.30 26.46 24.35
CA ASP A 18 -21.51 25.80 24.86
C ASP A 18 -22.60 25.62 23.77
N ILE A 19 -22.17 25.42 22.52
CA ILE A 19 -23.02 25.31 21.32
C ILE A 19 -23.37 23.85 21.00
N TRP A 20 -22.78 22.90 21.74
CA TRP A 20 -22.97 21.48 21.51
C TRP A 20 -24.09 20.96 22.39
N PRO A 21 -25.09 20.26 21.82
CA PRO A 21 -26.10 19.60 22.64
C PRO A 21 -25.45 18.49 23.47
N ASP A 22 -26.14 18.09 24.55
CA ASP A 22 -25.72 16.97 25.38
C ASP A 22 -25.42 15.73 24.51
N PRO A 23 -24.28 15.04 24.73
CA PRO A 23 -23.89 13.90 23.93
C PRO A 23 -24.94 12.80 24.06
N ILE A 24 -25.51 12.41 22.91
CA ILE A 24 -26.47 11.31 22.84
C ILE A 24 -25.69 10.00 23.05
N PRO A 25 -26.11 9.11 23.98
CA PRO A 25 -25.47 7.82 24.16
C PRO A 25 -25.45 7.02 22.86
N LEU A 26 -24.29 6.46 22.52
CA LEU A 26 -24.18 5.52 21.41
C LEU A 26 -25.08 4.31 21.71
N ARG A 27 -25.97 3.97 20.77
CA ARG A 27 -26.78 2.77 20.89
C ARG A 27 -25.87 1.55 20.71
N ASP A 28 -25.88 0.64 21.67
CA ASP A 28 -25.05 -0.58 21.63
C ASP A 28 -25.51 -1.60 20.58
N GLU A 29 -26.75 -1.48 20.10
CA GLU A 29 -27.34 -2.38 19.12
C GLU A 29 -26.90 -2.02 17.71
N LEU A 30 -25.92 -2.77 17.17
CA LEU A 30 -25.64 -2.73 15.74
C LEU A 30 -26.78 -3.43 14.97
N PRO A 31 -27.30 -2.83 13.90
CA PRO A 31 -28.26 -3.50 13.03
C PRO A 31 -27.62 -4.76 12.43
N SER A 32 -28.44 -5.79 12.21
CA SER A 32 -28.00 -7.01 11.54
C SER A 32 -27.46 -6.67 10.14
N VAL A 33 -26.23 -7.08 9.87
CA VAL A 33 -25.58 -6.90 8.57
C VAL A 33 -25.76 -8.17 7.75
N LEU A 34 -26.08 -8.00 6.46
CA LEU A 34 -26.18 -9.13 5.54
C LEU A 34 -24.81 -9.83 5.41
N PRO A 35 -24.76 -11.17 5.43
CA PRO A 35 -23.52 -11.90 5.20
C PRO A 35 -23.02 -11.63 3.77
N MET A 36 -21.70 -11.61 3.58
CA MET A 36 -21.13 -11.44 2.25
C MET A 36 -21.54 -12.58 1.32
N ASN A 37 -22.13 -12.21 0.19
CA ASN A 37 -22.43 -13.16 -0.87
C ASN A 37 -21.15 -13.45 -1.67
N PRO A 38 -20.63 -14.69 -1.70
CA PRO A 38 -19.43 -15.01 -2.45
C PRO A 38 -19.58 -14.82 -3.97
N ALA A 39 -20.80 -14.76 -4.49
CA ALA A 39 -21.08 -14.45 -5.89
C ALA A 39 -20.58 -13.05 -6.30
N LEU A 40 -20.42 -12.13 -5.34
CA LEU A 40 -19.88 -10.79 -5.57
C LEU A 40 -18.37 -10.79 -5.84
N LEU A 41 -17.67 -11.87 -5.47
CA LEU A 41 -16.26 -12.01 -5.77
C LEU A 41 -16.04 -12.43 -7.22
N PRO A 42 -14.94 -11.95 -7.85
CA PRO A 42 -14.45 -12.49 -9.11
C PRO A 42 -14.30 -14.00 -9.00
N SER A 43 -14.71 -14.71 -10.07
CA SER A 43 -14.72 -16.17 -10.10
C SER A 43 -13.36 -16.81 -9.74
N GLN A 44 -12.27 -16.12 -10.06
CA GLN A 44 -10.89 -16.53 -9.84
C GLN A 44 -10.49 -16.50 -8.36
N LEU A 45 -11.11 -15.62 -7.55
CA LEU A 45 -10.81 -15.47 -6.13
C LEU A 45 -11.81 -16.22 -5.26
N ARG A 46 -13.04 -16.40 -5.73
CA ARG A 46 -14.17 -16.95 -4.95
C ARG A 46 -13.84 -18.26 -4.25
N GLY A 47 -13.40 -19.29 -4.99
CA GLY A 47 -13.12 -20.61 -4.42
C GLY A 47 -11.97 -20.58 -3.42
N TRP A 48 -10.92 -19.80 -3.72
CA TRP A 48 -9.75 -19.66 -2.85
C TRP A 48 -10.07 -18.93 -1.55
N VAL A 49 -10.88 -17.87 -1.61
CA VAL A 49 -11.33 -17.14 -0.42
C VAL A 49 -12.21 -18.02 0.47
N GLN A 50 -13.12 -18.80 -0.12
CA GLN A 50 -13.98 -19.72 0.63
C GLN A 50 -13.16 -20.82 1.32
N ASP A 51 -12.23 -21.47 0.62
CA ASP A 51 -11.35 -22.50 1.20
C ASP A 51 -10.60 -21.99 2.43
N ILE A 52 -10.02 -20.78 2.33
CA ILE A 52 -9.31 -20.16 3.45
C ILE A 52 -10.27 -19.86 4.62
N ALA A 53 -11.44 -19.28 4.34
CA ALA A 53 -12.43 -18.92 5.35
C ALA A 53 -12.97 -20.15 6.10
N GLU A 54 -13.27 -21.22 5.37
CA GLU A 54 -13.71 -22.51 5.92
C GLU A 54 -12.63 -23.11 6.83
N ARG A 55 -11.37 -23.14 6.39
CA ARG A 55 -10.25 -23.71 7.16
C ARG A 55 -9.92 -22.94 8.43
N MET A 56 -10.05 -21.62 8.40
CA MET A 56 -9.83 -20.77 9.58
C MET A 56 -11.06 -20.60 10.45
N ASN A 57 -12.20 -21.16 10.04
CA ASN A 57 -13.50 -20.98 10.70
C ASN A 57 -13.81 -19.49 10.94
N CYS A 58 -13.61 -18.66 9.93
CA CYS A 58 -13.80 -17.22 10.01
C CYS A 58 -14.75 -16.71 8.90
N PRO A 59 -15.40 -15.55 9.09
CA PRO A 59 -16.23 -14.98 8.04
C PRO A 59 -15.42 -14.73 6.76
N PRO A 60 -15.95 -15.07 5.57
CA PRO A 60 -15.22 -14.94 4.31
C PRO A 60 -14.79 -13.50 4.01
N ASP A 61 -15.51 -12.53 4.54
CA ASP A 61 -15.27 -11.09 4.46
C ASP A 61 -13.85 -10.71 4.92
N LEU A 62 -13.36 -11.37 5.99
CA LEU A 62 -12.05 -11.10 6.58
C LEU A 62 -10.91 -11.47 5.63
N VAL A 63 -11.17 -12.37 4.67
CA VAL A 63 -10.21 -12.85 3.65
C VAL A 63 -10.46 -12.16 2.32
N ALA A 64 -11.73 -11.97 1.96
CA ALA A 64 -12.17 -11.36 0.71
C ALA A 64 -11.67 -9.92 0.53
N ILE A 65 -11.80 -9.10 1.56
CA ILE A 65 -11.37 -7.69 1.53
C ILE A 65 -9.86 -7.57 1.24
N PRO A 66 -8.95 -8.19 2.03
CA PRO A 66 -7.53 -8.10 1.76
C PRO A 66 -7.14 -8.75 0.42
N ALA A 67 -7.83 -9.82 0.00
CA ALA A 67 -7.60 -10.42 -1.32
C ALA A 67 -7.91 -9.44 -2.47
N MET A 68 -9.06 -8.77 -2.43
CA MET A 68 -9.47 -7.79 -3.46
C MET A 68 -8.59 -6.54 -3.46
N VAL A 69 -8.31 -5.98 -2.28
CA VAL A 69 -7.45 -4.78 -2.15
C VAL A 69 -6.04 -5.07 -2.65
N SER A 70 -5.50 -6.24 -2.32
CA SER A 70 -4.15 -6.61 -2.73
C SER A 70 -4.04 -6.88 -4.24
N ALA A 71 -5.08 -7.45 -4.86
CA ALA A 71 -5.20 -7.51 -6.32
C ALA A 71 -5.27 -6.11 -6.96
N GLY A 72 -6.05 -5.20 -6.36
CA GLY A 72 -6.11 -3.80 -6.80
C GLY A 72 -4.75 -3.09 -6.72
N ALA A 73 -4.01 -3.31 -5.62
CA ALA A 73 -2.67 -2.75 -5.43
C ALA A 73 -1.67 -3.27 -6.48
N LEU A 74 -1.76 -4.54 -6.86
CA LEU A 74 -0.89 -5.13 -7.89
C LEU A 74 -1.16 -4.53 -9.29
N ILE A 75 -2.43 -4.25 -9.61
CA ILE A 75 -2.81 -3.58 -10.87
C ILE A 75 -2.39 -2.11 -10.85
N GLY A 76 -2.58 -1.45 -9.71
CA GLY A 76 -2.25 -0.04 -9.50
C GLY A 76 -2.97 0.86 -10.50
N ARG A 77 -2.20 1.71 -11.21
CA ARG A 77 -2.73 2.65 -12.22
C ARG A 77 -2.61 2.17 -13.67
N ARG A 78 -2.35 0.87 -13.88
CA ARG A 78 -2.11 0.32 -15.22
C ARG A 78 -3.39 0.16 -16.03
N ILE A 79 -4.54 0.01 -15.37
CA ILE A 79 -5.85 -0.18 -15.99
C ILE A 79 -6.76 0.96 -15.55
N GLY A 80 -7.37 1.64 -16.51
CA GLY A 80 -8.43 2.62 -16.28
C GLY A 80 -9.71 2.21 -17.00
N ILE A 81 -10.84 2.45 -16.36
CA ILE A 81 -12.18 2.18 -16.86
C ILE A 81 -12.79 3.53 -17.27
N ARG A 82 -13.49 3.59 -18.40
CA ARG A 82 -14.30 4.75 -18.78
C ARG A 82 -15.77 4.43 -18.54
N PRO A 83 -16.36 4.85 -17.41
CA PRO A 83 -17.74 4.51 -17.09
C PRO A 83 -18.75 5.11 -18.08
N GLN A 84 -18.40 6.27 -18.65
CA GLN A 84 -19.24 6.99 -19.61
C GLN A 84 -18.65 6.91 -21.01
N ARG A 85 -19.46 6.48 -21.99
CA ARG A 85 -19.02 6.27 -23.39
C ARG A 85 -18.64 7.56 -24.13
N ARG A 86 -19.19 8.70 -23.73
CA ARG A 86 -19.08 9.99 -24.44
C ARG A 86 -18.31 11.06 -23.65
N THR A 87 -17.56 10.66 -22.64
CA THR A 87 -16.82 11.57 -21.76
C THR A 87 -15.39 11.06 -21.61
N ASP A 88 -14.43 11.96 -21.42
CA ASP A 88 -13.01 11.59 -21.22
C ASP A 88 -12.68 11.08 -19.81
N TRP A 89 -13.69 10.89 -18.96
CA TRP A 89 -13.52 10.41 -17.59
C TRP A 89 -12.93 8.99 -17.59
N LEU A 90 -11.67 8.91 -17.18
CA LEU A 90 -10.95 7.67 -16.89
C LEU A 90 -10.85 7.49 -15.38
N GLU A 91 -11.44 6.41 -14.86
CA GLU A 91 -11.36 6.02 -13.46
C GLU A 91 -10.38 4.86 -13.30
N VAL A 92 -9.41 5.02 -12.39
CA VAL A 92 -8.47 3.95 -12.09
C VAL A 92 -9.07 3.04 -11.03
N GLY A 93 -9.11 1.74 -11.29
CA GLY A 93 -9.64 0.73 -10.37
C GLY A 93 -8.76 0.44 -9.16
N ASN A 94 -8.24 1.47 -8.48
CA ASN A 94 -7.49 1.29 -7.25
C ASN A 94 -8.45 1.09 -6.07
N LEU A 95 -8.26 0.00 -5.35
CA LEU A 95 -9.14 -0.39 -4.25
C LEU A 95 -8.47 -0.13 -2.91
N TRP A 96 -9.25 0.40 -1.98
CA TRP A 96 -8.86 0.57 -0.58
C TRP A 96 -9.88 -0.17 0.28
N GLY A 97 -9.41 -0.80 1.34
CA GLY A 97 -10.29 -1.55 2.24
C GLY A 97 -9.65 -1.75 3.59
N CYS A 98 -10.50 -1.89 4.60
CA CYS A 98 -10.11 -2.14 5.98
C CYS A 98 -11.01 -3.22 6.55
N VAL A 99 -10.43 -4.13 7.32
CA VAL A 99 -11.15 -5.18 8.03
C VAL A 99 -11.33 -4.74 9.48
N VAL A 100 -12.58 -4.61 9.91
CA VAL A 100 -12.94 -4.28 11.30
C VAL A 100 -13.56 -5.50 11.94
N ALA A 101 -12.93 -6.00 13.00
CA ALA A 101 -13.40 -7.17 13.74
C ALA A 101 -12.96 -7.08 15.20
N ARG A 102 -13.71 -7.77 16.08
CA ARG A 102 -13.39 -7.83 17.51
C ARG A 102 -11.95 -8.36 17.72
N PRO A 103 -11.26 -7.96 18.80
CA PRO A 103 -10.03 -8.62 19.21
C PRO A 103 -10.23 -10.14 19.32
N GLY A 104 -9.28 -10.93 18.82
CA GLY A 104 -9.38 -12.40 18.78
C GLY A 104 -10.16 -13.00 17.60
N SER A 105 -10.82 -12.20 16.74
CA SER A 105 -11.61 -12.71 15.60
C SER A 105 -10.80 -13.14 14.37
N MET A 106 -9.58 -13.65 14.54
CA MET A 106 -8.71 -14.14 13.45
C MET A 106 -8.43 -13.14 12.31
N LYS A 107 -8.58 -11.82 12.56
CA LYS A 107 -8.33 -10.77 11.55
C LYS A 107 -6.91 -10.81 10.95
N SER A 108 -5.89 -10.89 11.81
CA SER A 108 -4.49 -10.85 11.37
C SER A 108 -4.08 -12.12 10.62
N PRO A 109 -4.43 -13.34 11.11
CA PRO A 109 -4.23 -14.57 10.34
C PRO A 109 -4.95 -14.56 8.99
N ALA A 110 -6.23 -14.14 8.95
CA ALA A 110 -7.00 -14.10 7.72
C ALA A 110 -6.41 -13.16 6.66
N ALA A 111 -6.03 -11.95 7.08
CA ALA A 111 -5.34 -11.01 6.20
C ALA A 111 -3.97 -11.52 5.75
N SER A 112 -3.23 -12.20 6.63
CA SER A 112 -1.93 -12.78 6.30
C SER A 112 -2.02 -13.85 5.22
N GLU A 113 -3.00 -14.76 5.32
CA GLU A 113 -3.24 -15.79 4.30
C GLU A 113 -3.65 -15.18 2.96
N ALA A 114 -4.53 -14.18 2.97
CA ALA A 114 -4.93 -13.46 1.76
C ALA A 114 -3.73 -12.74 1.10
N LEU A 115 -2.79 -12.20 1.89
CA LEU A 115 -1.62 -11.49 1.38
C LEU A 115 -0.44 -12.43 1.02
N SER A 116 -0.51 -13.71 1.38
CA SER A 116 0.60 -14.67 1.24
C SER A 116 1.17 -14.74 -0.18
N ARG A 117 0.31 -14.70 -1.20
CA ARG A 117 0.72 -14.77 -2.61
C ARG A 117 1.51 -13.54 -3.04
N ILE A 118 1.08 -12.35 -2.62
CA ILE A 118 1.79 -11.10 -2.95
C ILE A 118 3.11 -11.01 -2.21
N ARG A 119 3.16 -11.43 -0.94
CA ARG A 119 4.44 -11.52 -0.21
C ARG A 119 5.45 -12.43 -0.90
N ARG A 120 5.01 -13.54 -1.50
CA ARG A 120 5.91 -14.40 -2.31
C ARG A 120 6.44 -13.68 -3.55
N LEU A 121 5.61 -12.90 -4.22
CA LEU A 121 6.04 -12.09 -5.38
C LEU A 121 7.01 -10.98 -4.95
N GLU A 122 6.76 -10.34 -3.81
CA GLU A 122 7.63 -9.34 -3.21
C GLU A 122 9.01 -9.90 -2.88
N VAL A 123 9.08 -11.08 -2.23
CA VAL A 123 10.36 -11.76 -1.94
C VAL A 123 11.13 -12.05 -3.23
N LYS A 124 10.46 -12.55 -4.27
CA LYS A 124 11.10 -12.80 -5.56
C LYS A 124 11.62 -11.51 -6.19
N ALA A 125 10.79 -10.48 -6.24
CA ALA A 125 11.15 -9.19 -6.83
C ALA A 125 12.30 -8.51 -6.07
N ALA A 126 12.36 -8.67 -4.75
CA ALA A 126 13.45 -8.16 -3.93
C ALA A 126 14.78 -8.84 -4.28
N ALA A 127 14.79 -10.17 -4.43
CA ALA A 127 15.98 -10.92 -4.83
C ALA A 127 16.45 -10.56 -6.25
N ASP A 128 15.51 -10.46 -7.20
CA ASP A 128 15.80 -10.04 -8.58
C ASP A 128 16.39 -8.61 -8.61
N ASN A 129 15.85 -7.70 -7.80
CA ASN A 129 16.32 -6.33 -7.69
C ASN A 129 17.70 -6.23 -7.02
N GLU A 130 17.98 -7.05 -6.00
CA GLU A 130 19.31 -7.10 -5.37
C GLU A 130 20.39 -7.54 -6.37
N ALA A 131 20.10 -8.57 -7.18
CA ALA A 131 21.00 -9.01 -8.24
C ALA A 131 21.23 -7.92 -9.30
N ALA A 132 20.16 -7.28 -9.78
CA ALA A 132 20.25 -6.20 -10.76
C ALA A 132 21.03 -4.98 -10.22
N LEU A 133 20.87 -4.66 -8.93
CA LEU A 133 21.59 -3.56 -8.29
C LEU A 133 23.08 -3.86 -8.16
N ALA A 134 23.45 -5.10 -7.84
CA ALA A 134 24.85 -5.53 -7.79
C ALA A 134 25.52 -5.42 -9.17
N GLU A 135 24.85 -5.88 -10.23
CA GLU A 135 25.33 -5.76 -11.61
C GLU A 135 25.46 -4.29 -12.04
N PHE A 136 24.45 -3.47 -11.73
CA PHE A 136 24.49 -2.03 -12.00
C PHE A 136 25.70 -1.37 -11.31
N ASN A 137 25.93 -1.62 -10.03
CA ASN A 137 27.06 -1.05 -9.29
C ASN A 137 28.41 -1.48 -9.85
N ALA A 138 28.53 -2.74 -10.29
CA ALA A 138 29.75 -3.23 -10.95
C ALA A 138 29.98 -2.51 -12.29
N SER A 139 28.94 -2.39 -13.11
CA SER A 139 29.00 -1.68 -14.40
C SER A 139 29.32 -0.19 -14.23
N GLU A 140 28.75 0.46 -13.22
CA GLU A 140 28.99 1.87 -12.91
C GLU A 140 30.45 2.10 -12.48
N SER A 141 31.01 1.16 -11.72
CA SER A 141 32.41 1.20 -11.29
C SER A 141 33.37 1.06 -12.48
N LEU A 142 33.09 0.12 -13.39
CA LEU A 142 33.87 -0.06 -14.61
C LEU A 142 33.79 1.18 -15.52
N TYR A 143 32.59 1.71 -15.73
CA TYR A 143 32.39 2.91 -16.54
C TYR A 143 33.15 4.12 -15.98
N LYS A 144 33.19 4.30 -14.64
CA LYS A 144 33.98 5.35 -13.98
C LYS A 144 35.48 5.18 -14.26
N LEU A 145 36.00 3.95 -14.14
CA LEU A 145 37.42 3.65 -14.41
C LEU A 145 37.79 3.91 -15.88
N GLU A 146 36.94 3.48 -16.82
CA GLU A 146 37.14 3.72 -18.25
C GLU A 146 37.11 5.21 -18.60
N ARG A 147 36.16 5.97 -18.02
CA ARG A 147 36.10 7.42 -18.16
C ARG A 147 37.37 8.10 -17.66
N GLU A 148 37.83 7.76 -16.46
CA GLU A 148 39.08 8.33 -15.93
C GLU A 148 40.29 7.95 -16.79
N GLY A 149 40.35 6.72 -17.30
CA GLY A 149 41.38 6.27 -18.21
C GLY A 149 41.39 7.05 -19.53
N ALA A 150 40.21 7.30 -20.10
CA ALA A 150 40.03 8.12 -21.30
C ALA A 150 40.43 9.59 -21.05
N GLU A 151 40.03 10.18 -19.92
CA GLU A 151 40.40 11.55 -19.53
C GLU A 151 41.91 11.70 -19.30
N LYS A 152 42.56 10.72 -18.67
CA LYS A 152 44.02 10.69 -18.48
C LYS A 152 44.75 10.60 -19.82
N SER A 153 44.27 9.74 -20.72
CA SER A 153 44.83 9.56 -22.07
C SER A 153 44.64 10.79 -22.96
N ALA A 154 43.52 11.50 -22.82
CA ALA A 154 43.21 12.72 -23.55
C ALA A 154 43.98 13.95 -23.03
N ARG A 155 44.61 13.87 -21.84
CA ARG A 155 45.38 14.98 -21.29
C ARG A 155 46.69 15.14 -22.09
N PRO A 156 46.95 16.30 -22.72
CA PRO A 156 48.15 16.48 -23.52
C PRO A 156 49.40 16.24 -22.68
N TRP A 157 50.30 15.38 -23.15
CA TRP A 157 51.61 15.17 -22.55
C TRP A 157 52.39 16.48 -22.53
N ARG A 158 52.54 17.10 -21.34
CA ARG A 158 53.47 18.22 -21.18
C ARG A 158 54.88 17.63 -21.17
N CYS A 159 55.55 17.68 -22.33
CA CYS A 159 56.95 17.29 -22.46
C CYS A 159 57.79 18.11 -21.47
N CYS A 160 58.64 17.41 -20.71
CA CYS A 160 59.56 17.98 -19.74
C CYS A 160 60.40 19.06 -20.45
N LYS A 161 60.21 20.33 -20.10
CA LYS A 161 61.06 21.42 -20.59
C LYS A 161 62.49 21.16 -20.09
N ARG A 162 63.40 20.94 -21.04
CA ARG A 162 64.85 21.02 -20.83
C ARG A 162 65.24 22.41 -20.33
#